data_AF-A0A0L8HTA9-F1
#
_entry.id   AF-A0A0L8HTA9-F1
#
_cell.length_a   1.000
_cell.length_b   1.000
_cell.length_c   1.000
_cell.angle_alpha   90.00
_cell.angle_beta   90.00
_cell.angle_gamma   90.00
#
_symmetry.space_group_name_H-M   'P 1'
#
loop_
_entity.id
_entity.type
_entity.pdbx_description
1 polymer ?
#
loop_
_entity_poly.entity_id
_entity_poly.type
_entity_poly.pdbx_seq_one_letter_code
_entity_poly.pdbx_strand_id
1 'polypeptide(L)'
;MAEFKKIICFILLMITRVALASLRRDLRILARILPGEYSNLKQYHNDAYLSNAVPTRERHIFFWSRYTPIQLPSLDDDTTNFYVEHFMDKSIKPAQQKIYSFLHDPVQNSIRMEVYKLEEIGDIRNSRAARFQLHNMTSAELYSNRECDMFWRRLGMRTFAAATGPQCVANMKGEK
;
A
#
# COMPACT_ATOMS: atom_id res chain seq x y z
N MET A 1 27.30 -19.95 -32.51
CA MET A 1 27.14 -18.95 -31.41
C MET A 1 25.94 -18.01 -31.59
N ALA A 2 25.66 -17.48 -32.79
CA ALA A 2 24.54 -16.55 -32.99
C ALA A 2 23.14 -17.16 -32.73
N GLU A 3 22.90 -18.39 -33.19
CA GLU A 3 21.62 -19.09 -32.98
C GLU A 3 21.35 -19.40 -31.50
N PHE A 4 22.39 -19.76 -30.74
CA PHE A 4 22.26 -19.99 -29.29
C PHE A 4 21.90 -18.70 -28.53
N LYS A 5 22.46 -17.55 -28.93
CA LYS A 5 22.11 -16.23 -28.37
C LYS A 5 20.66 -15.84 -28.67
N LYS A 6 20.14 -16.16 -29.86
CA LYS A 6 18.73 -15.91 -30.23
C LYS A 6 17.77 -16.75 -29.41
N ILE A 7 18.06 -18.03 -29.22
CA ILE A 7 17.25 -18.95 -28.39
C ILE A 7 17.20 -18.46 -26.94
N ILE A 8 18.34 -18.10 -26.36
CA ILE A 8 18.41 -17.55 -24.99
C ILE A 8 17.57 -16.27 -24.88
N CYS A 9 17.72 -15.34 -25.83
CA CYS A 9 16.95 -14.09 -25.85
C CYS A 9 15.43 -14.36 -25.91
N PHE A 10 15.00 -15.30 -26.75
CA PHE A 10 13.60 -15.68 -26.88
C PHE A 10 13.04 -16.30 -25.57
N ILE A 11 13.81 -17.18 -24.93
CA ILE A 11 13.43 -17.77 -23.64
C ILE A 11 13.30 -16.70 -22.55
N LEU A 12 14.25 -15.77 -22.45
CA LEU A 12 14.20 -14.64 -21.51
C LEU A 12 12.98 -13.75 -21.74
N LEU A 13 12.64 -13.46 -23.00
CA LEU A 13 11.43 -12.70 -23.35
C LEU A 13 10.15 -13.42 -22.93
N MET A 14 10.09 -14.75 -23.10
CA MET A 14 8.92 -15.53 -22.68
C MET A 14 8.78 -15.56 -21.15
N ILE A 15 9.88 -15.75 -20.42
CA ILE A 15 9.88 -15.76 -18.94
C ILE A 15 9.40 -14.42 -18.39
N THR A 16 9.93 -13.31 -18.90
CA THR A 16 9.54 -11.96 -18.44
C THR A 16 8.06 -11.66 -18.72
N ARG A 17 7.53 -12.09 -19.87
CA ARG A 17 6.10 -11.95 -20.19
C ARG A 17 5.20 -12.76 -19.25
N VAL A 18 5.58 -14.00 -18.95
CA VAL A 18 4.82 -14.86 -18.02
C VAL A 18 4.84 -14.28 -16.60
N ALA A 19 5.99 -13.80 -16.14
CA ALA A 19 6.13 -13.14 -14.84
C ALA A 19 5.23 -11.89 -14.75
N LEU A 20 5.28 -11.00 -15.76
CA LEU A 20 4.44 -9.81 -15.82
C LEU A 20 2.94 -10.15 -15.85
N ALA A 21 2.54 -11.18 -16.59
CA ALA A 21 1.15 -11.63 -16.64
C ALA A 21 0.66 -12.14 -15.27
N SER A 22 1.52 -12.86 -14.52
CA SER A 22 1.22 -13.28 -13.16
C SER A 22 1.05 -12.10 -12.22
N LEU A 23 1.98 -11.14 -12.25
CA LEU A 23 1.91 -9.94 -11.41
C LEU A 23 0.66 -9.10 -11.72
N ARG A 24 0.28 -8.96 -13.00
CA ARG A 24 -0.98 -8.29 -13.41
C ARG A 24 -2.22 -8.99 -12.88
N ARG A 25 -2.19 -10.33 -12.78
CA ARG A 25 -3.29 -11.08 -12.16
C ARG A 25 -3.33 -10.82 -10.65
N ASP A 26 -2.19 -10.86 -9.99
CA ASP A 26 -2.10 -10.68 -8.55
C ASP A 26 -2.48 -9.26 -8.14
N LEU A 27 -2.06 -8.23 -8.89
CA LEU A 27 -2.48 -6.85 -8.66
C LEU A 27 -3.98 -6.67 -8.83
N ARG A 28 -4.59 -7.28 -9.86
CA ARG A 28 -6.06 -7.25 -10.02
C ARG A 28 -6.80 -7.91 -8.85
N ILE A 29 -6.24 -8.96 -8.26
CA ILE A 29 -6.82 -9.61 -7.09
C ILE A 29 -6.66 -8.70 -5.87
N LEU A 30 -5.47 -8.15 -5.65
CA LEU A 30 -5.19 -7.21 -4.55
C LEU A 30 -6.11 -5.99 -4.63
N ALA A 31 -6.22 -5.38 -5.81
CA ALA A 31 -7.07 -4.22 -6.07
C ALA A 31 -8.56 -4.48 -5.83
N ARG A 32 -8.99 -5.73 -5.89
CA ARG A 32 -10.38 -6.14 -5.60
C ARG A 32 -10.64 -6.34 -4.11
N ILE A 33 -9.63 -6.76 -3.34
CA ILE A 33 -9.79 -7.10 -1.91
C ILE A 33 -9.42 -5.97 -0.97
N LEU A 34 -8.60 -5.02 -1.41
CA LEU A 34 -8.09 -3.91 -0.60
C LEU A 34 -9.10 -2.76 -0.34
N PRO A 35 -10.04 -2.43 -1.25
CA PRO A 35 -11.04 -1.40 -0.97
C PRO A 35 -11.93 -1.81 0.21
N GLY A 36 -12.10 -0.91 1.18
CA GLY A 36 -12.99 -1.15 2.30
C GLY A 36 -12.61 -0.41 3.57
N GLU A 37 -13.35 -0.70 4.63
CA GLU A 37 -13.07 -0.25 6.00
C GLU A 37 -12.62 -1.44 6.85
N TYR A 38 -11.53 -1.25 7.59
CA TYR A 38 -10.92 -2.27 8.42
C TYR A 38 -10.73 -1.71 9.81
N SER A 39 -10.94 -2.53 10.84
CA SER A 39 -10.72 -2.13 12.22
C SER A 39 -10.16 -3.27 13.06
N ASN A 40 -9.43 -2.92 14.11
CA ASN A 40 -9.00 -3.87 15.13
C ASN A 40 -9.97 -3.92 16.32
N LEU A 41 -11.23 -3.49 16.16
CA LEU A 41 -12.21 -3.34 17.25
C LEU A 41 -12.30 -4.59 18.13
N LYS A 42 -12.32 -5.78 17.52
CA LYS A 42 -12.36 -7.06 18.24
C LYS A 42 -11.10 -7.28 19.10
N GLN A 43 -9.91 -6.96 18.57
CA GLN A 43 -8.66 -7.06 19.32
C GLN A 43 -8.64 -6.07 20.48
N TYR A 44 -8.99 -4.81 20.22
CA TYR A 44 -9.11 -3.78 21.25
C TYR A 44 -10.08 -4.19 22.38
N HIS A 45 -11.26 -4.71 22.03
CA HIS A 45 -12.22 -5.17 23.04
C HIS A 45 -11.70 -6.35 23.86
N ASN A 46 -11.02 -7.29 23.22
CA ASN A 46 -10.44 -8.44 23.90
C ASN A 46 -9.39 -8.00 24.93
N ASP A 47 -8.51 -7.07 24.56
CA ASP A 47 -7.45 -6.55 25.43
C ASP A 47 -8.00 -5.74 26.61
N ALA A 48 -9.09 -4.98 26.39
CA ALA A 48 -9.58 -4.02 27.35
C ALA A 48 -10.64 -4.56 28.33
N TYR A 49 -11.44 -5.55 27.94
CA TYR A 49 -12.67 -5.92 28.68
C TYR A 49 -12.82 -7.41 29.02
N LEU A 50 -11.95 -8.31 28.51
CA LEU A 50 -11.99 -9.72 28.92
C LEU A 50 -11.36 -9.92 30.29
N SER A 51 -11.68 -11.05 30.93
CA SER A 51 -11.32 -11.38 32.32
C SER A 51 -9.81 -11.34 32.61
N ASN A 52 -8.98 -11.46 31.57
CA ASN A 52 -7.52 -11.32 31.61
C ASN A 52 -7.09 -10.08 30.81
N ALA A 53 -7.67 -8.91 31.14
CA ALA A 53 -7.38 -7.67 30.43
C ALA A 53 -5.87 -7.36 30.47
N VAL A 54 -5.31 -7.04 29.31
CA VAL A 54 -3.90 -6.67 29.15
C VAL A 54 -3.64 -5.38 29.94
N PRO A 55 -2.46 -5.13 30.54
CA PRO A 55 -2.16 -3.85 31.18
C PRO A 55 -2.28 -2.68 30.20
N THR A 56 -2.80 -1.52 30.62
CA THR A 56 -3.09 -0.37 29.71
C THR A 56 -1.92 0.05 28.82
N ARG A 57 -0.68 -0.05 29.30
CA ARG A 57 0.53 0.30 28.54
C ARG A 57 0.88 -0.68 27.41
N GLU A 58 0.31 -1.88 27.46
CA GLU A 58 0.57 -2.99 26.53
C GLU A 58 -0.64 -3.29 25.63
N ARG A 59 -1.79 -2.61 25.86
CA ARG A 59 -3.00 -2.78 25.06
C ARG A 59 -2.81 -2.23 23.66
N HIS A 60 -3.40 -2.89 22.68
CA HIS A 60 -3.60 -2.29 21.38
C HIS A 60 -4.55 -1.10 21.50
N ILE A 61 -4.20 0.03 20.87
CA ILE A 61 -5.13 1.15 20.71
C ILE A 61 -6.22 0.80 19.71
N PHE A 62 -7.41 1.39 19.84
CA PHE A 62 -8.44 1.22 18.82
C PHE A 62 -8.02 1.97 17.55
N PHE A 63 -7.99 1.25 16.44
CA PHE A 63 -7.53 1.72 15.15
C PHE A 63 -8.45 1.20 14.06
N TRP A 64 -8.78 2.09 13.13
CA TRP A 64 -9.49 1.71 11.93
C TRP A 64 -8.99 2.50 10.73
N SER A 65 -9.20 1.95 9.55
CA SER A 65 -8.66 2.50 8.30
C SER A 65 -9.67 2.36 7.19
N ARG A 66 -9.64 3.32 6.26
CA ARG A 66 -10.44 3.29 5.05
C ARG A 66 -9.54 3.34 3.83
N TYR A 67 -9.78 2.44 2.88
CA TYR A 67 -9.06 2.34 1.62
C TYR A 67 -10.04 2.66 0.48
N THR A 68 -9.84 3.81 -0.16
CA THR A 68 -10.70 4.30 -1.24
C THR A 68 -9.94 4.25 -2.57
N PRO A 69 -10.44 3.53 -3.58
CA PRO A 69 -9.89 3.61 -4.93
C PRO A 69 -9.97 5.05 -5.47
N ILE A 70 -8.88 5.53 -6.04
CA ILE A 70 -8.79 6.83 -6.69
C ILE A 70 -8.10 6.70 -8.05
N GLN A 71 -8.28 7.71 -8.89
CA GLN A 71 -7.51 7.86 -10.12
C GLN A 71 -6.56 9.03 -9.91
N LEU A 72 -5.29 8.82 -10.27
CA LEU A 72 -4.24 9.84 -10.26
C LEU A 72 -3.70 9.93 -11.68
N PRO A 73 -4.29 10.77 -12.54
CA PRO A 73 -3.88 10.90 -13.94
C PRO A 73 -2.42 11.32 -14.13
N SER A 74 -1.80 11.88 -13.09
CA SER A 74 -0.40 12.29 -13.06
C SER A 74 0.59 11.15 -12.83
N LEU A 75 0.11 9.96 -12.44
CA LEU A 75 0.90 8.74 -12.34
C LEU A 75 0.61 7.85 -13.57
N ASP A 76 1.52 6.90 -13.83
CA ASP A 76 1.38 6.00 -14.97
C ASP A 76 0.04 5.23 -14.94
N ASP A 77 -0.56 5.05 -16.12
CA ASP A 77 -1.85 4.33 -16.30
C ASP A 77 -1.83 2.89 -15.76
N ASP A 78 -0.65 2.30 -15.64
CA ASP A 78 -0.43 0.95 -15.12
C ASP A 78 -0.40 0.89 -13.58
N THR A 79 -0.65 2.00 -12.88
CA THR A 79 -0.71 2.07 -11.42
C THR A 79 -2.13 1.86 -10.88
N THR A 80 -2.25 1.17 -9.74
CA THR A 80 -3.50 1.08 -8.98
C THR A 80 -3.38 1.91 -7.72
N ASN A 81 -4.21 2.95 -7.58
CA ASN A 81 -4.07 3.97 -6.55
C ASN A 81 -5.19 3.93 -5.52
N PHE A 82 -4.82 4.07 -4.25
CA PHE A 82 -5.75 4.15 -3.13
C PHE A 82 -5.45 5.37 -2.27
N TYR A 83 -6.48 6.15 -1.98
CA TYR A 83 -6.45 7.09 -0.87
C TYR A 83 -6.73 6.33 0.42
N VAL A 84 -5.84 6.48 1.39
CA VAL A 84 -5.88 5.74 2.65
C VAL A 84 -5.97 6.71 3.82
N GLU A 85 -6.98 6.49 4.64
CA GLU A 85 -7.23 7.23 5.87
C GLU A 85 -7.03 6.29 7.06
N HIS A 86 -6.23 6.72 8.03
CA HIS A 86 -6.01 6.01 9.29
C HIS A 86 -6.59 6.82 10.44
N PHE A 87 -7.41 6.19 11.27
CA PHE A 87 -8.10 6.81 12.39
C PHE A 87 -7.68 6.15 13.70
N MET A 88 -7.48 6.97 14.72
CA MET A 88 -7.24 6.51 16.09
C MET A 88 -8.49 6.74 16.93
N ASP A 89 -8.77 5.79 17.81
CA ASP A 89 -9.93 5.79 18.68
C ASP A 89 -11.25 6.00 17.91
N LYS A 90 -12.20 6.71 18.52
CA LYS A 90 -13.51 7.05 17.94
C LYS A 90 -13.48 8.37 17.16
N SER A 91 -12.29 8.87 16.79
CA SER A 91 -12.16 10.11 16.03
C SER A 91 -12.80 9.97 14.65
N ILE A 92 -13.52 11.02 14.22
CA ILE A 92 -14.00 11.17 12.85
C ILE A 92 -12.97 11.86 11.94
N LYS A 93 -11.90 12.40 12.52
CA LYS A 93 -10.78 13.00 11.78
C LYS A 93 -9.65 11.99 11.66
N PRO A 94 -9.10 11.77 10.47
CA PRO A 94 -7.98 10.86 10.29
C PRO A 94 -6.74 11.40 11.00
N ALA A 95 -6.01 10.51 11.67
CA ALA A 95 -4.71 10.81 12.26
C ALA A 95 -3.60 10.84 11.18
N GLN A 96 -3.77 10.07 10.11
CA GLN A 96 -2.88 10.06 8.96
C GLN A 96 -3.68 9.86 7.67
N GLN A 97 -3.21 10.51 6.61
CA GLN A 97 -3.72 10.39 5.25
C GLN A 97 -2.55 10.13 4.31
N LYS A 98 -2.71 9.15 3.41
CA LYS A 98 -1.67 8.72 2.47
C LYS A 98 -2.28 8.32 1.14
N ILE A 99 -1.45 8.24 0.11
CA ILE A 99 -1.77 7.54 -1.13
C ILE A 99 -0.89 6.29 -1.19
N TYR A 100 -1.50 5.14 -1.42
CA TYR A 100 -0.79 3.91 -1.79
C TYR A 100 -0.94 3.69 -3.28
N SER A 101 0.18 3.68 -4.00
CA SER A 101 0.23 3.39 -5.43
C SER A 101 0.90 2.03 -5.64
N PHE A 102 0.17 1.13 -6.28
CA PHE A 102 0.64 -0.22 -6.55
C PHE A 102 1.03 -0.36 -8.02
N LEU A 103 2.23 -0.87 -8.25
CA LEU A 103 2.81 -1.11 -9.56
C LEU A 103 3.48 -2.48 -9.62
N HIS A 104 3.67 -2.99 -10.82
CA HIS A 104 4.36 -4.26 -11.04
C HIS A 104 5.88 -4.05 -10.89
N ASP A 105 6.55 -4.95 -10.18
CA ASP A 105 8.01 -5.03 -10.13
C ASP A 105 8.47 -6.40 -10.64
N PRO A 106 8.70 -6.55 -11.97
CA PRO A 106 9.16 -7.80 -12.57
C PRO A 106 10.57 -8.20 -12.12
N VAL A 107 11.39 -7.24 -11.70
CA VAL A 107 12.78 -7.50 -11.27
C VAL A 107 12.78 -8.23 -9.94
N GLN A 108 11.95 -7.78 -8.99
CA GLN A 108 11.79 -8.42 -7.68
C GLN A 108 10.70 -9.50 -7.63
N ASN A 109 10.00 -9.73 -8.75
CA ASN A 109 8.83 -10.59 -8.87
C ASN A 109 7.81 -10.33 -7.74
N SER A 110 7.40 -9.07 -7.63
CA SER A 110 6.47 -8.59 -6.60
C SER A 110 5.59 -7.47 -7.12
N ILE A 111 4.54 -7.15 -6.36
CA ILE A 111 3.82 -5.89 -6.52
C ILE A 111 4.50 -4.88 -5.59
N ARG A 112 5.06 -3.81 -6.15
CA ARG A 112 5.66 -2.73 -5.37
C ARG A 112 4.57 -1.72 -5.01
N MET A 113 4.58 -1.27 -3.77
CA MET A 113 3.69 -0.24 -3.26
C MET A 113 4.51 0.97 -2.84
N GLU A 114 4.30 2.08 -3.55
CA GLU A 114 4.82 3.38 -3.19
C GLU A 114 3.86 4.08 -2.24
N VAL A 115 4.42 4.80 -1.26
CA VAL A 115 3.66 5.50 -0.24
C VAL A 115 3.89 6.99 -0.35
N TYR A 116 2.89 7.71 -0.83
CA TYR A 116 2.94 9.17 -0.88
C TYR A 116 2.29 9.77 0.36
N LYS A 117 3.02 10.67 1.01
CA LYS A 117 2.53 11.42 2.15
C LYS A 117 1.83 12.69 1.68
N LEU A 118 0.79 13.12 2.39
CA LEU A 118 -0.02 14.30 2.05
C LEU A 118 0.20 15.44 3.06
N GLU A 119 1.43 15.60 3.57
CA GLU A 119 1.75 16.51 4.69
C GLU A 119 1.41 18.00 4.42
N GLU A 120 1.37 18.43 3.14
CA GLU A 120 1.16 19.84 2.77
C GLU A 120 -0.21 20.17 2.16
N ILE A 121 -1.08 19.16 1.94
CA ILE A 121 -2.31 19.33 1.13
C ILE A 121 -3.53 19.73 1.99
N GLY A 122 -3.31 19.85 3.31
CA GLY A 122 -4.40 20.07 4.26
C GLY A 122 -5.30 18.85 4.42
N ASP A 123 -6.24 18.94 5.36
CA ASP A 123 -7.13 17.83 5.70
C ASP A 123 -8.14 17.59 4.56
N ILE A 124 -7.88 16.57 3.73
CA ILE A 124 -8.81 16.09 2.72
C ILE A 124 -9.98 15.43 3.44
N ARG A 125 -11.05 16.21 3.66
CA ARG A 125 -12.21 15.75 4.40
C ARG A 125 -12.95 14.68 3.61
N ASN A 126 -12.73 13.42 3.95
CA ASN A 126 -13.38 12.20 3.45
C ASN A 126 -12.98 11.75 2.03
N SER A 127 -13.29 10.48 1.78
CA SER A 127 -13.02 9.77 0.53
C SER A 127 -13.67 10.37 -0.73
N ARG A 128 -14.81 11.06 -0.59
CA ARG A 128 -15.46 11.74 -1.72
C ARG A 128 -14.68 12.96 -2.13
N ALA A 129 -14.25 13.80 -1.19
CA ALA A 129 -13.43 14.97 -1.48
C ALA A 129 -12.09 14.54 -2.09
N ALA A 130 -11.49 13.46 -1.58
CA ALA A 130 -10.25 12.90 -2.11
C ALA A 130 -10.33 12.60 -3.62
N ARG A 131 -11.43 11.99 -4.09
CA ARG A 131 -11.59 11.70 -5.53
C ARG A 131 -11.55 12.93 -6.43
N PHE A 132 -12.00 14.09 -5.94
CA PHE A 132 -12.00 15.33 -6.71
C PHE A 132 -10.69 16.10 -6.53
N GLN A 133 -10.22 16.26 -5.30
CA GLN A 133 -9.03 17.05 -4.98
C GLN A 133 -7.75 16.40 -5.50
N LEU A 134 -7.64 15.08 -5.41
CA LEU A 134 -6.47 14.34 -5.85
C LEU A 134 -6.41 14.17 -7.37
N HIS A 135 -7.52 14.35 -8.09
CA HIS A 135 -7.57 14.17 -9.54
C HIS A 135 -6.66 15.17 -10.28
N ASN A 136 -6.51 16.37 -9.72
CA ASN A 136 -5.71 17.44 -10.31
C ASN A 136 -4.27 17.50 -9.76
N MET A 137 -3.91 16.62 -8.82
CA MET A 137 -2.56 16.58 -8.28
C MET A 137 -1.57 16.15 -9.35
N THR A 138 -0.44 16.84 -9.39
CA THR A 138 0.71 16.51 -10.23
C THR A 138 1.67 15.58 -9.49
N SER A 139 2.50 14.84 -10.24
CA SER A 139 3.53 13.97 -9.66
C SER A 139 4.60 14.74 -8.87
N ALA A 140 4.79 16.03 -9.16
CA ALA A 140 5.70 16.90 -8.41
C ALA A 140 5.23 17.18 -6.98
N GLU A 141 3.91 17.12 -6.74
CA GLU A 141 3.30 17.30 -5.42
C GLU A 141 3.26 15.99 -4.61
N LEU A 142 3.65 14.87 -5.23
CA LEU A 142 3.66 13.56 -4.62
C LEU A 142 5.07 13.18 -4.17
N TYR A 143 5.31 13.27 -2.87
CA TYR A 143 6.56 12.81 -2.27
C TYR A 143 6.42 11.40 -1.71
N SER A 144 7.24 10.47 -2.24
CA SER A 144 7.42 9.11 -1.72
C SER A 144 8.88 8.87 -1.37
N ASN A 145 9.13 8.21 -0.24
CA ASN A 145 10.46 7.68 0.08
C ASN A 145 10.57 6.24 -0.45
N ARG A 146 11.29 6.08 -1.58
CA ARG A 146 11.50 4.78 -2.23
C ARG A 146 12.14 3.73 -1.33
N GLU A 147 12.93 4.15 -0.33
CA GLU A 147 13.54 3.22 0.63
C GLU A 147 12.50 2.51 1.49
N CYS A 148 11.32 3.12 1.65
CA CYS A 148 10.18 2.62 2.41
C CYS A 148 9.07 2.02 1.56
N ASP A 149 9.33 1.76 0.29
CA ASP A 149 8.40 1.02 -0.54
C ASP A 149 8.18 -0.39 0.03
N MET A 150 6.95 -0.88 -0.12
CA MET A 150 6.57 -2.22 0.32
C MET A 150 6.47 -3.17 -0.87
N PHE A 151 6.97 -4.38 -0.70
CA PHE A 151 7.00 -5.40 -1.74
C PHE A 151 6.04 -6.52 -1.37
N TRP A 152 4.91 -6.58 -2.08
CA TRP A 152 3.80 -7.51 -1.85
C TRP A 152 3.96 -8.76 -2.70
N ARG A 153 3.81 -9.93 -2.07
CA ARG A 153 3.76 -11.23 -2.73
C ARG A 153 2.53 -12.00 -2.31
N ARG A 154 1.95 -12.71 -3.26
CA ARG A 154 0.77 -13.54 -3.03
C ARG A 154 1.19 -14.89 -2.45
N LEU A 155 0.63 -15.24 -1.29
CA LEU A 155 0.88 -16.51 -0.60
C LEU A 155 -0.27 -17.52 -0.77
N GLY A 156 -1.46 -17.04 -1.16
CA GLY A 156 -2.64 -17.89 -1.31
C GLY A 156 -3.70 -17.26 -2.21
N MET A 157 -4.90 -17.84 -2.25
CA MET A 157 -5.94 -17.37 -3.17
C MET A 157 -6.27 -15.87 -3.01
N ARG A 158 -6.33 -15.38 -1.78
CA ARG A 158 -6.60 -13.96 -1.44
C ARG A 158 -5.66 -13.45 -0.35
N THR A 159 -4.54 -14.14 -0.13
CA THR A 159 -3.59 -13.84 0.93
C THR A 159 -2.34 -13.25 0.31
N PHE A 160 -1.95 -12.08 0.80
CA PHE A 160 -0.73 -11.40 0.42
C PHE A 160 0.07 -11.09 1.68
N ALA A 161 1.39 -11.14 1.56
CA ALA A 161 2.31 -10.65 2.56
C ALA A 161 3.18 -9.58 1.93
N ALA A 162 3.57 -8.59 2.74
CA ALA A 162 4.41 -7.51 2.30
C ALA A 162 5.45 -7.19 3.36
N ALA A 163 6.61 -6.73 2.88
CA ALA A 163 7.69 -6.23 3.71
C ALA A 163 8.23 -4.95 3.08
N THR A 164 8.73 -4.04 3.91
CA THR A 164 9.50 -2.88 3.45
C THR A 164 10.87 -3.33 2.96
N GLY A 165 11.47 -2.52 2.09
CA GLY A 165 12.88 -2.65 1.76
C GLY A 165 13.78 -2.55 3.01
N PRO A 166 15.00 -3.13 3.00
CA PRO A 166 15.89 -3.15 4.15
C PRO A 166 16.45 -1.76 4.52
N GLN A 167 16.29 -0.76 3.64
CA GLN A 167 16.81 0.59 3.83
C GLN A 167 15.76 1.56 4.40
N CYS A 168 14.55 1.10 4.71
CA CYS A 168 13.54 1.97 5.31
C CYS A 168 13.90 2.30 6.75
N VAL A 169 14.36 3.52 6.99
CA VAL A 169 14.70 4.03 8.32
C VAL A 169 13.64 5.02 8.78
N ALA A 170 13.17 4.88 10.01
CA ALA A 170 12.24 5.82 10.64
C ALA A 170 12.95 6.51 11.80
N ASN A 171 13.02 7.84 11.78
CA ASN A 171 13.47 8.59 12.94
C ASN A 171 12.31 8.72 13.94
N MET A 172 12.43 8.06 15.09
CA MET A 172 11.47 8.16 16.18
C MET A 172 12.11 8.91 17.34
N LYS A 173 11.68 10.16 17.57
CA LYS A 173 12.13 11.01 18.69
C LYS A 173 13.65 11.26 18.73
N GLY A 174 14.31 11.32 17.57
CA GLY A 174 15.75 11.57 17.47
C GLY A 174 16.61 10.30 17.42
N GLU A 175 16.01 9.13 17.62
CA GLU A 175 16.67 7.84 17.43
C GLU A 175 16.35 7.31 16.02
N LYS A 176 17.39 6.90 15.30
CA LYS A 176 17.30 6.32 13.94
C LYS A 176 17.14 4.82 14.01
#